data_AF-A0AAD7GK65-F1
#
_entry.id   AF-A0AAD7GK65-F1
#
_cell.length_a   1.000
_cell.length_b   1.000
_cell.length_c   1.000
_cell.angle_alpha   90.00
_cell.angle_beta   90.00
_cell.angle_gamma   90.00
#
_symmetry.space_group_name_H-M   'P 1'
#
loop_
_entity.id
_entity.type
_entity.pdbx_description
1 polymer ?
#
loop_
_entity_poly.entity_id
_entity_poly.type
_entity_poly.pdbx_seq_one_letter_code
_entity_poly.pdbx_strand_id
1 'polypeptide(L)'
;MLSFRRTFTVNPEGLAPGHPYSVRNSGRSSQITFLEFRGTGAPSSNFGHAGDVYVDLTPGAQALYWRDRHGQGPGQWRRWTALLLDKVPLYKYLMTHPWANDPQTSDLYLWVDPGGVTWTSRAEICASRVMMIQKGIATITPGERHPDVERLVAEILVKMMQEEDRRTLPPIQDKRPRYASPSPPHAGPSRPVEPNRGRSHSSATQYSSPEAFRSPRGQLPAQIHSPSAYHSSALSPLPPLRSPASPIAYTSPPSYHSRPPPPTSPTQSTVDPRGPLRSAEPFGRRTPGVYPDFSVVSPRAPEASPSPPLNTPPGPLQPGATEQERRETFAWSEMQRAQYAEAHFKRELRLKNRELSKFKKKEKDVISMSFLYQKKEQELRAGSS
;
A
#
# COMPACT_ATOMS: atom_id res chain seq x y z
N MET A 1 6.73 14.52 24.07
CA MET A 1 5.85 13.67 23.25
C MET A 1 4.76 14.55 22.68
N LEU A 2 4.56 14.52 21.36
CA LEU A 2 3.48 15.23 20.67
C LEU A 2 2.33 14.26 20.39
N SER A 3 1.10 14.76 20.30
CA SER A 3 -0.08 13.95 19.95
C SER A 3 -0.91 14.64 18.87
N PHE A 4 -1.30 13.89 17.85
CA PHE A 4 -2.10 14.34 16.74
C PHE A 4 -3.42 13.57 16.75
N ARG A 5 -4.53 14.30 16.65
CA ARG A 5 -5.86 13.69 16.51
C ARG A 5 -6.08 13.35 15.05
N ARG A 6 -6.24 12.06 14.75
CA ARG A 6 -6.51 11.55 13.39
C ARG A 6 -7.90 10.92 13.34
N THR A 7 -8.42 10.76 12.14
CA THR A 7 -9.70 10.08 11.91
C THR A 7 -9.60 9.09 10.77
N PHE A 8 -10.34 7.99 10.87
CA PHE A 8 -10.55 7.07 9.75
C PHE A 8 -12.04 6.76 9.60
N THR A 9 -12.41 6.31 8.40
CA THR A 9 -13.79 5.94 8.07
C THR A 9 -13.95 4.44 8.19
N VAL A 10 -15.03 3.98 8.83
CA VAL A 10 -15.34 2.55 8.97
C VAL A 10 -16.83 2.28 8.81
N ASN A 11 -17.19 1.08 8.36
CA ASN A 11 -18.55 0.56 8.52
C ASN A 11 -18.75 0.17 10.01
N PRO A 12 -19.78 0.69 10.70
CA PRO A 12 -20.08 0.34 12.09
C PRO A 12 -20.15 -1.18 12.34
N GLU A 13 -20.65 -1.95 11.37
CA GLU A 13 -20.78 -3.42 11.46
C GLU A 13 -19.41 -4.13 11.48
N GLY A 14 -18.36 -3.45 11.04
CA GLY A 14 -16.99 -3.97 11.05
C GLY A 14 -16.32 -3.93 12.42
N LEU A 15 -16.94 -3.31 13.42
CA LEU A 15 -16.41 -3.20 14.78
C LEU A 15 -16.99 -4.26 15.72
N ALA A 16 -16.17 -4.76 16.63
CA ALA A 16 -16.57 -5.72 17.64
C ALA A 16 -17.59 -5.10 18.62
N PRO A 17 -18.54 -5.88 19.14
CA PRO A 17 -19.44 -5.44 20.20
C PRO A 17 -18.69 -4.87 21.41
N GLY A 18 -19.16 -3.75 21.94
CA GLY A 18 -18.56 -3.08 23.11
C GLY A 18 -17.35 -2.20 22.79
N HIS A 19 -17.11 -1.85 21.52
CA HIS A 19 -16.06 -0.88 21.18
C HIS A 19 -16.30 0.49 21.86
N PRO A 20 -15.23 1.22 22.23
CA PRO A 20 -15.36 2.49 22.95
C PRO A 20 -15.75 3.68 22.05
N TYR A 21 -15.74 3.51 20.73
CA TYR A 21 -15.97 4.62 19.81
C TYR A 21 -17.43 5.07 19.78
N SER A 22 -17.63 6.38 19.89
CA SER A 22 -18.92 7.01 19.61
C SER A 22 -19.14 7.07 18.10
N VAL A 23 -19.86 6.08 17.58
CA VAL A 23 -20.21 5.97 16.16
C VAL A 23 -21.37 6.94 15.89
N ARG A 24 -21.06 8.14 15.38
CA ARG A 24 -22.08 9.10 14.96
C ARG A 24 -22.65 8.62 13.63
N ASN A 25 -23.82 7.98 13.68
CA ASN A 25 -24.53 7.46 12.51
C ASN A 25 -25.04 8.59 11.60
N SER A 26 -24.17 9.18 10.78
CA SER A 26 -24.52 10.17 9.76
C SER A 26 -24.78 9.58 8.37
N GLY A 27 -25.00 8.26 8.28
CA GLY A 27 -25.28 7.54 7.04
C GLY A 27 -24.07 6.75 6.52
N ARG A 28 -24.28 5.44 6.33
CA ARG A 28 -23.42 4.37 5.77
C ARG A 28 -21.96 4.22 6.26
N SER A 29 -21.35 5.25 6.81
CA SER A 29 -19.97 5.23 7.28
C SER A 29 -19.84 6.11 8.52
N SER A 30 -18.95 5.72 9.42
CA SER A 30 -18.68 6.46 10.64
C SER A 30 -17.21 6.84 10.71
N GLN A 31 -16.96 8.06 11.17
CA GLN A 31 -15.61 8.54 11.41
C GLN A 31 -15.21 8.23 12.84
N ILE A 32 -14.13 7.46 12.99
CA ILE A 32 -13.55 7.14 14.29
C ILE A 32 -12.30 7.99 14.48
N THR A 33 -12.16 8.56 15.68
CA THR A 33 -10.94 9.25 16.09
C THR A 33 -9.95 8.25 16.70
N PHE A 34 -8.67 8.41 16.38
CA PHE A 34 -7.55 7.81 17.13
C PHE A 34 -6.45 8.86 17.36
N LEU A 35 -5.56 8.60 18.32
CA LEU A 35 -4.40 9.44 18.59
C LEU A 35 -3.15 8.84 17.95
N GLU A 36 -2.42 9.69 17.24
CA GLU A 36 -1.07 9.44 16.78
C GLU A 36 -0.10 10.18 17.71
N PHE A 37 0.68 9.42 18.47
CA PHE A 37 1.72 9.96 19.34
C PHE A 37 3.06 9.99 18.60
N ARG A 38 3.89 10.98 18.91
CA ARG A 38 5.27 11.06 18.40
C ARG A 38 6.25 11.38 19.51
N GLY A 39 7.36 10.65 19.53
CA GLY A 39 8.39 10.81 20.54
C GLY A 39 9.69 10.15 20.13
N THR A 40 10.63 10.07 21.07
CA THR A 40 11.92 9.39 20.91
C THR A 40 11.98 8.22 21.88
N GLY A 41 12.29 7.05 21.36
CA GLY A 41 12.34 5.78 22.06
C GLY A 41 11.00 5.06 22.03
N ALA A 42 11.03 3.80 22.46
CA ALA A 42 9.84 2.97 22.55
C ALA A 42 8.81 3.61 23.52
N PRO A 43 7.49 3.50 23.20
CA PRO A 43 6.46 4.11 24.03
C PRO A 43 6.33 3.41 25.39
N SER A 44 6.12 4.19 26.45
CA SER A 44 5.83 3.64 27.78
C SER A 44 4.45 2.98 27.84
N SER A 45 4.30 1.99 28.72
CA SER A 45 3.09 1.17 28.82
C SER A 45 1.88 1.90 29.42
N ASN A 46 2.06 3.10 29.97
CA ASN A 46 1.09 3.82 30.81
C ASN A 46 0.17 4.81 30.07
N PHE A 47 0.20 4.88 28.74
CA PHE A 47 -0.67 5.78 27.97
C PHE A 47 -1.20 5.14 26.68
N GLY A 48 -2.19 5.82 26.08
CA GLY A 48 -2.86 5.43 24.85
C GLY A 48 -4.03 4.48 25.07
N HIS A 49 -4.97 4.50 24.13
CA HIS A 49 -6.10 3.59 24.05
C HIS A 49 -5.85 2.53 22.97
N ALA A 50 -6.57 1.41 23.04
CA ALA A 50 -6.49 0.40 21.98
C ALA A 50 -6.88 1.02 20.62
N GLY A 51 -6.02 0.87 19.62
CA GLY A 51 -6.14 1.48 18.28
C GLY A 51 -5.34 2.78 18.10
N ASP A 52 -4.82 3.37 19.17
CA ASP A 52 -3.86 4.47 19.05
C ASP A 52 -2.53 3.97 18.49
N VAL A 53 -1.77 4.89 17.90
CA VAL A 53 -0.48 4.60 17.27
C VAL A 53 0.60 5.50 17.84
N TYR A 54 1.84 5.02 17.87
CA TYR A 54 2.99 5.78 18.31
C TYR A 54 4.11 5.66 17.27
N VAL A 55 4.65 6.80 16.85
CA VAL A 55 5.78 6.90 15.93
C VAL A 55 7.03 7.25 16.73
N ASP A 56 7.98 6.32 16.78
CA ASP A 56 9.31 6.57 17.31
C ASP A 56 10.15 7.29 16.25
N LEU A 57 10.61 8.49 16.61
CA LEU A 57 11.40 9.38 15.76
C LEU A 57 12.90 9.30 16.07
N THR A 58 13.34 8.32 16.85
CA THR A 58 14.77 8.14 17.18
C THR A 58 15.58 7.98 15.89
N PRO A 59 16.58 8.84 15.63
CA PRO A 59 17.40 8.75 14.43
C PRO A 59 18.06 7.37 14.29
N GLY A 60 17.81 6.68 13.18
CA GLY A 60 18.37 5.35 12.90
C GLY A 60 17.62 4.19 13.57
N ALA A 61 16.60 4.47 14.38
CA ALA A 61 15.76 3.49 15.03
C ALA A 61 14.27 3.85 14.93
N GLN A 62 13.87 4.49 13.82
CA GLN A 62 12.48 4.86 13.61
C GLN A 62 11.59 3.61 13.55
N ALA A 63 10.46 3.65 14.23
CA ALA A 63 9.56 2.52 14.34
C ALA A 63 8.12 2.97 14.51
N LEU A 64 7.18 2.18 13.99
CA LEU A 64 5.76 2.35 14.27
C LEU A 64 5.31 1.34 15.32
N TYR A 65 4.53 1.81 16.28
CA TYR A 65 3.86 1.00 17.28
C TYR A 65 2.36 1.23 17.20
N TRP A 66 1.59 0.21 17.55
CA TRP A 66 0.15 0.32 17.76
C TRP A 66 -0.21 -0.23 19.13
N ARG A 67 -1.25 0.33 19.73
CA ARG A 67 -1.72 -0.08 21.04
C ARG A 67 -2.72 -1.20 20.89
N ASP A 68 -2.38 -2.37 21.38
CA ASP A 68 -3.24 -3.54 21.35
C ASP A 68 -4.42 -3.42 22.31
N ARG A 69 -5.37 -4.35 22.24
CA ARG A 69 -6.49 -4.50 23.18
C ARG A 69 -6.20 -5.64 24.16
N HIS A 70 -6.53 -5.45 25.43
CA HIS A 70 -6.52 -6.50 26.44
C HIS A 70 -7.84 -6.50 27.21
N GLY A 71 -8.75 -7.41 26.85
CA GLY A 71 -10.11 -7.41 27.38
C GLY A 71 -10.89 -6.18 26.92
N GLN A 72 -11.35 -5.33 27.85
CA GLN A 72 -12.02 -4.06 27.53
C GLN A 72 -11.06 -2.85 27.56
N GLY A 73 -9.80 -3.06 27.98
CA GLY A 73 -8.83 -1.99 28.17
C GLY A 73 -7.71 -1.97 27.11
N PRO A 74 -6.81 -0.98 27.20
CA PRO A 74 -5.60 -0.94 26.40
C PRO A 74 -4.64 -2.08 26.79
N GLY A 75 -4.21 -2.84 25.80
CA GLY A 75 -3.18 -3.88 25.89
C GLY A 75 -1.76 -3.30 25.84
N GLN A 76 -0.78 -4.07 25.37
CA GLN A 76 0.60 -3.59 25.23
C GLN A 76 0.80 -2.79 23.94
N TRP A 77 1.80 -1.91 23.92
CA TRP A 77 2.32 -1.36 22.66
C TRP A 77 3.05 -2.47 21.91
N ARG A 78 2.66 -2.70 20.65
CA ARG A 78 3.31 -3.67 19.77
C ARG A 78 4.00 -2.93 18.63
N ARG A 79 5.26 -3.30 18.39
CA ARG A 79 6.02 -2.79 17.25
C ARG A 79 5.46 -3.40 15.96
N TRP A 80 5.32 -2.59 14.93
CA TRP A 80 4.91 -3.08 13.63
C TRP A 80 6.11 -3.70 12.90
N THR A 81 6.14 -5.03 12.90
CA THR A 81 7.23 -5.84 12.34
C THR A 81 6.81 -6.65 11.11
N ALA A 82 5.55 -6.55 10.70
CA ALA A 82 4.96 -7.30 9.61
C ALA A 82 4.55 -6.37 8.47
N LEU A 83 5.50 -6.00 7.62
CA LEU A 83 5.27 -5.33 6.35
C LEU A 83 5.77 -6.23 5.23
N LEU A 84 5.10 -7.38 5.05
CA LEU A 84 5.43 -8.31 3.97
C LEU A 84 4.73 -7.87 2.68
N LEU A 85 5.22 -6.75 2.10
CA LEU A 85 4.61 -6.15 0.91
C LEU A 85 4.59 -7.15 -0.25
N ASP A 86 5.56 -8.06 -0.36
CA ASP A 86 5.66 -9.05 -1.43
C ASP A 86 4.60 -10.16 -1.36
N LYS A 87 3.99 -10.40 -0.19
CA LYS A 87 3.11 -11.55 0.00
C LYS A 87 1.71 -11.31 -0.57
N VAL A 88 1.19 -12.34 -1.24
CA VAL A 88 -0.20 -12.38 -1.71
C VAL A 88 -0.92 -13.54 -1.00
N PRO A 89 -2.06 -13.28 -0.33
CA PRO A 89 -2.69 -11.97 -0.22
C PRO A 89 -2.12 -11.13 0.94
N LEU A 90 -1.83 -9.84 0.68
CA LEU A 90 -1.18 -8.90 1.60
C LEU A 90 -1.86 -8.80 2.97
N TYR A 91 -3.20 -8.78 2.99
CA TYR A 91 -3.99 -8.54 4.21
C TYR A 91 -3.77 -9.57 5.32
N LYS A 92 -3.33 -10.79 4.99
CA LYS A 92 -3.00 -11.82 5.99
C LYS A 92 -1.81 -11.46 6.88
N TYR A 93 -1.01 -10.48 6.45
CA TYR A 93 0.18 -10.03 7.14
C TYR A 93 0.05 -8.62 7.70
N LEU A 94 -1.09 -7.97 7.47
CA LEU A 94 -1.40 -6.65 8.01
C LEU A 94 -1.95 -6.79 9.43
N MET A 95 -1.70 -5.77 10.24
CA MET A 95 -2.24 -5.72 11.60
C MET A 95 -3.68 -5.23 11.53
N THR A 96 -4.62 -6.08 11.92
CA THR A 96 -6.02 -5.69 12.04
C THR A 96 -6.22 -4.76 13.23
N HIS A 97 -7.16 -3.83 13.10
CA HIS A 97 -7.54 -2.95 14.20
C HIS A 97 -8.00 -3.73 15.45
N PRO A 98 -7.64 -3.32 16.69
CA PRO A 98 -7.92 -4.10 17.91
C PRO A 98 -9.41 -4.29 18.23
N TRP A 99 -10.25 -3.44 17.65
CA TRP A 99 -11.71 -3.48 17.76
C TRP A 99 -12.38 -3.96 16.47
N ALA A 100 -11.66 -4.56 15.53
CA ALA A 100 -12.29 -5.23 14.41
C ALA A 100 -13.11 -6.44 14.90
N ASN A 101 -14.28 -6.65 14.31
CA ASN A 101 -15.20 -7.73 14.71
C ASN A 101 -14.57 -9.11 14.50
N ASP A 102 -14.03 -9.34 13.30
CA ASP A 102 -13.29 -10.56 12.96
C ASP A 102 -12.05 -10.20 12.13
N PRO A 103 -10.84 -10.60 12.54
CA PRO A 103 -9.61 -10.35 11.81
C PRO A 103 -9.61 -10.84 10.35
N GLN A 104 -10.36 -11.89 10.02
CA GLN A 104 -10.38 -12.47 8.67
C GLN A 104 -11.31 -11.72 7.71
N THR A 105 -12.41 -11.17 8.23
CA THR A 105 -13.41 -10.43 7.45
C THR A 105 -13.30 -8.92 7.62
N SER A 106 -12.45 -8.44 8.53
CA SER A 106 -12.22 -7.03 8.74
C SER A 106 -11.61 -6.36 7.51
N ASP A 107 -12.13 -5.17 7.21
CA ASP A 107 -11.56 -4.22 6.27
C ASP A 107 -10.86 -3.06 7.00
N LEU A 108 -10.30 -3.30 8.19
CA LEU A 108 -9.65 -2.25 8.97
C LEU A 108 -8.24 -2.68 9.41
N TYR A 109 -7.24 -2.21 8.68
CA TYR A 109 -5.85 -2.56 8.86
C TYR A 109 -4.98 -1.33 9.11
N LEU A 110 -3.93 -1.48 9.92
CA LEU A 110 -2.93 -0.44 10.12
C LEU A 110 -2.14 -0.26 8.83
N TRP A 111 -2.04 0.99 8.38
CA TRP A 111 -1.27 1.36 7.20
C TRP A 111 -0.44 2.62 7.44
N VAL A 112 0.74 2.65 6.85
CA VAL A 112 1.58 3.85 6.79
C VAL A 112 2.05 4.07 5.36
N ASP A 113 1.96 5.31 4.92
CA ASP A 113 2.52 5.77 3.67
C ASP A 113 3.12 7.18 3.89
N PRO A 114 3.75 7.80 2.88
CA PRO A 114 4.27 9.16 3.01
C PRO A 114 3.19 10.21 3.36
N GLY A 115 1.91 9.90 3.15
CA GLY A 115 0.81 10.78 3.49
C GLY A 115 0.44 10.79 4.98
N GLY A 116 0.75 9.72 5.71
CA GLY A 116 0.50 9.58 7.14
C GLY A 116 0.35 8.13 7.62
N VAL A 117 0.02 7.98 8.90
CA VAL A 117 -0.43 6.71 9.51
C VAL A 117 -1.96 6.72 9.59
N THR A 118 -2.61 5.63 9.20
CA THR A 118 -4.07 5.50 9.28
C THR A 118 -4.51 4.05 9.48
N TRP A 119 -5.78 3.87 9.84
CA TRP A 119 -6.47 2.60 9.77
C TRP A 119 -7.35 2.61 8.52
N THR A 120 -7.18 1.64 7.62
CA THR A 120 -7.88 1.69 6.33
C THR A 120 -8.17 0.30 5.75
N SER A 121 -8.97 0.27 4.69
CA SER A 121 -9.40 -0.91 3.96
C SER A 121 -8.31 -1.52 3.11
N ARG A 122 -8.47 -2.81 2.82
CA ARG A 122 -7.60 -3.54 1.90
C ARG A 122 -7.51 -2.87 0.52
N ALA A 123 -8.61 -2.30 0.03
CA ALA A 123 -8.65 -1.64 -1.28
C ALA A 123 -7.77 -0.39 -1.30
N GLU A 124 -7.86 0.45 -0.26
CA GLU A 124 -7.04 1.65 -0.11
C GLU A 124 -5.55 1.31 0.06
N ILE A 125 -5.24 0.25 0.82
CA ILE A 125 -3.85 -0.22 0.98
C ILE A 125 -3.27 -0.67 -0.36
N CYS A 126 -4.02 -1.42 -1.16
CA CYS A 126 -3.58 -1.81 -2.50
C CYS A 126 -3.30 -0.59 -3.38
N ALA A 127 -4.18 0.42 -3.35
CA ALA A 127 -3.99 1.66 -4.12
C ALA A 127 -2.78 2.47 -3.64
N SER A 128 -2.66 2.70 -2.32
CA SER A 128 -1.53 3.40 -1.71
C SER A 128 -0.20 2.70 -2.01
N ARG A 129 -0.17 1.35 -1.92
CA ARG A 129 1.02 0.56 -2.26
C ARG A 129 1.45 0.73 -3.71
N VAL A 130 0.52 0.74 -4.67
CA VAL A 130 0.87 0.98 -6.09
C VAL A 130 1.54 2.34 -6.24
N MET A 131 1.03 3.37 -5.57
CA MET A 131 1.63 4.71 -5.57
C MET A 131 3.02 4.73 -4.93
N MET A 132 3.23 4.01 -3.82
CA MET A 132 4.54 3.90 -3.18
C MET A 132 5.57 3.25 -4.10
N ILE A 133 5.20 2.15 -4.76
CA ILE A 133 6.07 1.45 -5.72
C ILE A 133 6.44 2.38 -6.89
N GLN A 134 5.46 3.10 -7.45
CA GLN A 134 5.70 4.06 -8.54
C GLN A 134 6.65 5.20 -8.12
N LYS A 135 6.59 5.62 -6.86
CA LYS A 135 7.50 6.64 -6.28
C LYS A 135 8.87 6.08 -5.86
N GLY A 136 9.10 4.77 -6.00
CA GLY A 136 10.34 4.13 -5.54
C GLY A 136 10.48 4.12 -4.01
N ILE A 137 9.36 4.10 -3.28
CA ILE A 137 9.33 4.08 -1.81
C ILE A 137 9.00 2.67 -1.34
N ALA A 138 9.81 2.15 -0.41
CA ALA A 138 9.65 0.80 0.12
C ALA A 138 9.53 -0.29 -0.97
N THR A 139 10.30 -0.13 -2.05
CA THR A 139 10.33 -1.11 -3.14
C THR A 139 11.13 -2.34 -2.70
N ILE A 140 10.47 -3.51 -2.71
CA ILE A 140 11.12 -4.79 -2.47
C ILE A 140 11.62 -5.35 -3.81
N THR A 141 12.86 -5.82 -3.85
CA THR A 141 13.40 -6.44 -5.04
C THR A 141 12.69 -7.77 -5.30
N PRO A 142 12.16 -8.04 -6.51
CA PRO A 142 11.54 -9.32 -6.81
C PRO A 142 12.50 -10.49 -6.50
N GLY A 143 12.07 -11.43 -5.65
CA GLY A 143 12.86 -12.60 -5.25
C GLY A 143 13.59 -12.47 -3.91
N GLU A 144 13.58 -11.28 -3.28
CA GLU A 144 14.11 -11.09 -1.93
C GLU A 144 13.24 -11.82 -0.90
N ARG A 145 13.81 -12.85 -0.24
CA ARG A 145 13.03 -13.75 0.64
C ARG A 145 12.71 -13.15 2.01
N HIS A 146 13.47 -12.16 2.44
CA HIS A 146 13.36 -11.52 3.76
C HIS A 146 13.71 -10.04 3.66
N PRO A 147 12.80 -9.19 3.15
CA PRO A 147 13.01 -7.75 3.19
C PRO A 147 13.22 -7.31 4.64
N ASP A 148 14.15 -6.39 4.87
CA ASP A 148 14.33 -5.73 6.16
C ASP A 148 13.13 -4.80 6.42
N VAL A 149 12.09 -5.37 7.03
CA VAL A 149 10.82 -4.69 7.32
C VAL A 149 11.05 -3.46 8.18
N GLU A 150 11.95 -3.53 9.16
CA GLU A 150 12.20 -2.41 10.06
C GLU A 150 12.79 -1.23 9.29
N ARG A 151 13.74 -1.51 8.40
CA ARG A 151 14.31 -0.50 7.50
C ARG A 151 13.27 0.08 6.54
N LEU A 152 12.39 -0.74 5.98
CA LEU A 152 11.33 -0.26 5.09
C LEU A 152 10.36 0.65 5.83
N VAL A 153 9.92 0.27 7.03
CA VAL A 153 9.06 1.11 7.88
C VAL A 153 9.78 2.43 8.22
N ALA A 154 11.06 2.37 8.61
CA ALA A 154 11.85 3.57 8.87
C ALA A 154 11.94 4.49 7.64
N GLU A 155 12.16 3.94 6.45
CA GLU A 155 12.18 4.69 5.19
C GLU A 155 10.85 5.41 4.93
N ILE A 156 9.72 4.71 5.11
CA ILE A 156 8.39 5.29 4.92
C ILE A 156 8.14 6.40 5.94
N LEU A 157 8.51 6.19 7.21
CA LEU A 157 8.35 7.19 8.27
C LEU A 157 9.21 8.44 8.02
N VAL A 158 10.43 8.28 7.51
CA VAL A 158 11.27 9.42 7.10
C VAL A 158 10.61 10.21 5.97
N LYS A 159 10.04 9.52 4.97
CA LYS A 159 9.30 10.19 3.87
C LYS A 159 8.03 10.87 4.37
N MET A 160 7.32 10.25 5.30
CA MET A 160 6.13 10.82 5.93
C MET A 160 6.45 12.14 6.65
N MET A 161 7.53 12.18 7.44
CA MET A 161 7.97 13.42 8.09
C MET A 161 8.33 14.51 7.07
N GLN A 162 9.08 14.14 6.02
CA GLN A 162 9.45 15.08 4.95
C GLN A 162 8.23 15.66 4.22
N GLU A 163 7.19 14.85 3.97
CA GLU A 163 5.96 15.33 3.33
C GLU A 163 5.11 16.18 4.28
N GLU A 164 5.06 15.86 5.58
CA GLU A 164 4.29 16.65 6.55
C GLU A 164 4.95 17.99 6.87
N ASP A 165 6.28 18.05 6.96
CA ASP A 165 7.04 19.29 7.07
C ASP A 165 6.70 20.21 5.87
N ARG A 166 6.57 19.65 4.67
CA ARG A 166 6.15 20.42 3.48
C ARG A 166 4.71 20.90 3.53
N ARG A 167 3.80 20.18 4.20
CA ARG A 167 2.39 20.58 4.35
C ARG A 167 2.21 21.65 5.44
N THR A 168 3.05 21.61 6.47
CA THR A 168 2.97 22.51 7.62
C THR A 168 3.73 23.81 7.40
N LEU A 169 4.80 23.79 6.61
CA LEU A 169 5.47 25.01 6.19
C LEU A 169 4.58 25.79 5.20
N PRO A 170 4.42 27.12 5.39
CA PRO A 170 3.75 27.94 4.38
C PRO A 170 4.48 27.73 3.05
N PRO A 171 3.75 27.63 1.92
CA PRO A 171 4.39 27.45 0.62
C PRO A 171 5.45 28.54 0.48
N ILE A 172 6.70 28.13 0.26
CA ILE A 172 7.80 29.05 -0.01
C ILE A 172 7.35 29.79 -1.26
N GLN A 173 6.78 30.97 -1.07
CA GLN A 173 6.55 31.89 -2.16
C GLN A 173 7.96 32.25 -2.57
N ASP A 174 8.45 31.60 -3.63
CA ASP A 174 9.54 32.10 -4.43
C ASP A 174 9.07 33.44 -4.99
N LYS A 175 9.12 34.46 -4.13
CA LYS A 175 9.29 35.85 -4.50
C LYS A 175 10.70 35.92 -5.06
N ARG A 176 10.92 35.23 -6.18
CA ARG A 176 11.97 35.59 -7.11
C ARG A 176 11.72 37.07 -7.33
N PRO A 177 12.64 37.95 -6.91
CA PRO A 177 12.50 39.36 -7.22
C PRO A 177 12.26 39.38 -8.72
N ARG A 178 11.07 39.81 -9.15
CA ARG A 178 10.93 40.31 -10.51
C ARG A 178 11.88 41.49 -10.52
N TYR A 179 13.15 41.23 -10.87
CA TYR A 179 14.00 42.24 -11.44
C TYR A 179 13.14 42.80 -12.56
N ALA A 180 12.65 44.01 -12.33
CA ALA A 180 11.88 44.74 -13.30
C ALA A 180 12.73 44.74 -14.56
N SER A 181 12.34 43.94 -15.55
CA SER A 181 12.80 44.19 -16.91
C SER A 181 12.42 45.64 -17.18
N PRO A 182 13.38 46.52 -17.47
CA PRO A 182 13.08 47.90 -17.81
C PRO A 182 12.27 47.87 -19.11
N SER A 183 10.96 48.01 -19.02
CA SER A 183 10.13 48.29 -20.19
C SER A 183 10.38 49.73 -20.63
N PRO A 184 10.47 49.97 -21.95
CA PRO A 184 10.83 51.26 -22.52
C PRO A 184 9.74 52.32 -22.28
N PRO A 185 10.10 53.62 -22.34
CA PRO A 185 9.18 54.70 -22.03
C PRO A 185 8.18 54.89 -23.17
N HIS A 186 6.90 54.58 -22.92
CA HIS A 186 5.81 55.10 -23.73
C HIS A 186 5.08 56.20 -22.96
N ALA A 187 5.20 57.41 -23.50
CA ALA A 187 4.42 58.58 -23.15
C ALA A 187 2.96 58.38 -23.60
N GLY A 188 2.00 58.70 -22.73
CA GLY A 188 0.58 58.75 -23.10
C GLY A 188 -0.32 59.10 -21.91
N PRO A 189 -1.29 60.04 -22.06
CA PRO A 189 -1.83 60.80 -20.94
C PRO A 189 -3.09 60.18 -20.27
N SER A 190 -3.10 60.33 -18.95
CA SER A 190 -4.22 60.78 -18.11
C SER A 190 -5.63 60.21 -18.36
N ARG A 191 -6.08 59.28 -17.51
CA ARG A 191 -7.50 59.15 -17.15
C ARG A 191 -7.70 58.85 -15.65
N PRO A 192 -8.83 59.28 -15.05
CA PRO A 192 -8.94 59.48 -13.62
C PRO A 192 -9.43 58.24 -12.85
N VAL A 193 -8.79 58.07 -11.70
CA VAL A 193 -9.24 57.54 -10.40
C VAL A 193 -10.72 57.13 -10.30
N GLU A 194 -10.95 55.84 -10.03
CA GLU A 194 -12.11 55.37 -9.25
C GLU A 194 -11.63 54.67 -7.96
N PRO A 195 -12.29 54.89 -6.81
CA PRO A 195 -11.91 54.26 -5.55
C PRO A 195 -12.66 52.95 -5.34
N ASN A 196 -12.00 51.81 -5.61
CA ASN A 196 -12.58 50.51 -5.29
C ASN A 196 -12.31 50.15 -3.80
N ARG A 197 -13.28 50.50 -2.94
CA ARG A 197 -13.41 49.99 -1.58
C ARG A 197 -13.91 48.55 -1.64
N GLY A 198 -13.02 47.59 -1.41
CA GLY A 198 -13.35 46.16 -1.30
C GLY A 198 -12.56 45.50 -0.18
N ARG A 199 -13.08 45.65 1.04
CA ARG A 199 -12.54 45.21 2.33
C ARG A 199 -12.35 43.69 2.39
N SER A 200 -11.13 43.28 2.72
CA SER A 200 -10.74 41.90 3.01
C SER A 200 -11.29 41.42 4.36
N HIS A 201 -11.83 40.20 4.40
CA HIS A 201 -11.92 39.38 5.61
C HIS A 201 -11.51 37.95 5.26
N SER A 202 -10.20 37.70 5.30
CA SER A 202 -9.66 36.34 5.37
C SER A 202 -9.41 36.03 6.84
N SER A 203 -10.25 35.16 7.41
CA SER A 203 -10.09 34.65 8.77
C SER A 203 -8.88 33.73 8.82
N ALA A 204 -7.75 34.26 9.27
CA ALA A 204 -6.57 33.48 9.62
C ALA A 204 -6.80 32.83 10.99
N THR A 205 -6.84 31.50 11.02
CA THR A 205 -6.79 30.69 12.23
C THR A 205 -5.45 30.98 12.93
N GLN A 206 -5.50 31.61 14.10
CA GLN A 206 -4.33 31.84 14.94
C GLN A 206 -3.83 30.49 15.48
N TYR A 207 -2.63 30.09 15.06
CA TYR A 207 -1.88 29.02 15.69
C TYR A 207 -0.81 29.65 16.57
N SER A 208 -0.94 29.46 17.89
CA SER A 208 0.01 29.93 18.88
C SER A 208 1.32 29.17 18.75
N SER A 209 2.40 29.88 18.42
CA SER A 209 3.78 29.41 18.38
C SER A 209 4.30 29.21 19.83
N PRO A 210 4.96 28.09 20.17
CA PRO A 210 5.62 27.96 21.46
C PRO A 210 6.96 28.70 21.43
N GLU A 211 7.19 29.47 22.50
CA GLU A 211 8.35 30.32 22.74
C GLU A 211 9.69 29.59 22.61
N ALA A 212 10.62 30.29 21.96
CA ALA A 212 12.02 29.94 21.87
C ALA A 212 12.69 29.97 23.24
N PHE A 213 13.27 28.84 23.65
CA PHE A 213 14.25 28.78 24.73
C PHE A 213 15.48 29.60 24.34
N ARG A 214 15.63 30.77 24.97
CA ARG A 214 16.89 31.51 25.03
C ARG A 214 17.92 30.68 25.78
N SER A 215 18.99 30.29 25.10
CA SER A 215 20.22 29.83 25.75
C SER A 215 20.97 31.03 26.36
N PRO A 216 21.41 30.99 27.62
CA PRO A 216 22.27 32.03 28.16
C PRO A 216 23.71 31.82 27.68
N ARG A 217 24.20 32.85 27.00
CA ARG A 217 25.60 33.07 26.63
C ARG A 217 26.37 33.46 27.89
N GLY A 218 27.31 32.62 28.33
CA GLY A 218 28.07 32.85 29.55
C GLY A 218 29.48 32.27 29.52
N GLN A 219 30.43 33.13 29.16
CA GLN A 219 31.82 33.24 29.66
C GLN A 219 32.82 32.09 29.48
N LEU A 220 33.80 32.35 28.61
CA LEU A 220 35.17 31.82 28.68
C LEU A 220 35.88 32.35 29.94
N PRO A 221 36.85 31.59 30.46
CA PRO A 221 38.17 32.18 30.52
C PRO A 221 39.29 31.27 30.00
N ALA A 222 40.39 31.97 29.77
CA ALA A 222 41.66 31.63 29.18
C ALA A 222 42.36 30.34 29.65
N GLN A 223 43.13 29.81 28.69
CA GLN A 223 44.49 29.25 28.76
C GLN A 223 44.99 28.62 30.07
N ILE A 224 45.68 27.48 29.95
CA ILE A 224 47.13 27.35 30.16
C ILE A 224 47.53 25.85 30.30
N HIS A 225 48.66 25.49 29.67
CA HIS A 225 49.54 24.31 29.83
C HIS A 225 49.16 22.94 29.23
N SER A 226 49.85 22.62 28.12
CA SER A 226 50.41 21.29 27.87
C SER A 226 51.43 20.91 28.95
N PRO A 227 51.57 19.62 29.27
CA PRO A 227 52.82 18.98 28.88
C PRO A 227 52.67 17.58 28.29
N SER A 228 53.55 17.32 27.34
CA SER A 228 53.98 16.00 26.89
C SER A 228 54.89 15.37 27.95
N ALA A 229 54.60 14.13 28.37
CA ALA A 229 55.61 13.18 28.81
C ALA A 229 55.02 11.77 28.91
N TYR A 230 55.59 10.87 28.11
CA TYR A 230 55.84 9.45 28.35
C TYR A 230 55.24 8.80 29.61
N HIS A 231 54.42 7.78 29.40
CA HIS A 231 54.56 6.52 30.15
C HIS A 231 54.08 5.34 29.31
N SER A 232 55.05 4.55 28.84
CA SER A 232 54.90 3.11 28.65
C SER A 232 54.45 2.49 29.97
N SER A 233 53.45 1.61 29.94
CA SER A 233 53.48 0.27 30.57
C SER A 233 52.12 -0.43 30.52
N ALA A 234 52.20 -1.74 30.42
CA ALA A 234 51.22 -2.76 30.83
C ALA A 234 50.06 -3.07 29.86
N LEU A 235 50.38 -3.97 28.94
CA LEU A 235 49.50 -5.04 28.46
C LEU A 235 48.67 -5.62 29.62
N SER A 236 47.35 -5.48 29.55
CA SER A 236 46.43 -6.28 30.36
C SER A 236 46.08 -7.56 29.62
N PRO A 237 46.13 -8.73 30.27
CA PRO A 237 45.94 -10.01 29.63
C PRO A 237 44.47 -10.28 29.30
N LEU A 238 44.26 -10.83 28.11
CA LEU A 238 43.00 -11.44 27.67
C LEU A 238 42.54 -12.53 28.67
N PRO A 239 41.25 -12.60 29.01
CA PRO A 239 40.73 -13.73 29.76
C PRO A 239 40.80 -15.03 28.94
N PRO A 240 40.95 -16.20 29.58
CA PRO A 240 41.19 -17.45 28.88
C PRO A 240 39.96 -17.91 28.08
N LEU A 241 40.22 -18.30 26.84
CA LEU A 241 39.34 -19.11 26.00
C LEU A 241 38.92 -20.38 26.76
N ARG A 242 37.65 -20.44 27.14
CA ARG A 242 37.01 -21.69 27.54
C ARG A 242 36.88 -22.57 26.30
N SER A 243 37.50 -23.74 26.34
CA SER A 243 37.34 -24.83 25.38
C SER A 243 35.87 -25.26 25.26
N PRO A 244 35.49 -25.79 24.08
CA PRO A 244 34.10 -26.11 23.77
C PRO A 244 33.60 -27.29 24.62
N ALA A 245 32.44 -27.09 25.25
CA ALA A 245 31.69 -28.15 25.88
C ALA A 245 31.25 -29.18 24.84
N SER A 246 31.29 -30.43 25.27
CA SER A 246 30.92 -31.67 24.59
C SER A 246 29.57 -31.62 23.86
N PRO A 247 29.37 -32.47 22.83
CA PRO A 247 28.16 -32.48 22.02
C PRO A 247 26.93 -32.82 22.86
N ILE A 248 25.91 -31.96 22.75
CA ILE A 248 24.57 -32.22 23.28
C ILE A 248 24.02 -33.45 22.54
N ALA A 249 23.80 -34.52 23.29
CA ALA A 249 23.05 -35.68 22.83
C ALA A 249 21.65 -35.22 22.41
N TYR A 250 21.32 -35.44 21.14
CA TYR A 250 19.96 -35.31 20.64
C TYR A 250 19.11 -36.40 21.29
N THR A 251 18.35 -36.04 22.32
CA THR A 251 17.22 -36.84 22.77
C THR A 251 16.16 -36.79 21.69
N SER A 252 15.93 -37.96 21.08
CA SER A 252 14.87 -38.22 20.11
C SER A 252 13.52 -37.67 20.59
N PRO A 253 12.70 -37.06 19.72
CA PRO A 253 11.34 -36.70 20.06
C PRO A 253 10.52 -37.97 20.33
N PRO A 254 9.56 -37.93 21.27
CA PRO A 254 8.70 -39.08 21.55
C PRO A 254 7.85 -39.41 20.31
N SER A 255 7.90 -40.67 19.90
CA SER A 255 7.03 -41.25 18.88
C SER A 255 5.57 -40.96 19.22
N TYR A 256 4.90 -40.19 18.36
CA TYR A 256 3.45 -40.11 18.37
C TYR A 256 2.89 -41.49 18.10
N HIS A 257 2.17 -42.03 19.09
CA HIS A 257 1.35 -43.21 18.91
C HIS A 257 0.39 -42.99 17.75
N SER A 258 0.52 -43.85 16.74
CA SER A 258 -0.41 -44.01 15.64
C SER A 258 -1.82 -44.20 16.20
N ARG A 259 -2.67 -43.18 15.98
CA ARG A 259 -4.10 -43.27 16.22
C ARG A 259 -4.67 -44.31 15.25
N PRO A 260 -5.39 -45.35 15.71
CA PRO A 260 -6.00 -46.32 14.81
C PRO A 260 -7.10 -45.64 13.97
N PRO A 261 -7.30 -46.07 12.70
CA PRO A 261 -8.39 -45.57 11.89
C PRO A 261 -9.74 -45.96 12.50
N PRO A 262 -10.79 -45.12 12.35
CA PRO A 262 -12.12 -45.45 12.85
C PRO A 262 -12.68 -46.69 12.11
N PRO A 263 -13.50 -47.50 12.79
CA PRO A 263 -14.06 -48.71 12.21
C PRO A 263 -15.07 -48.38 11.11
N THR A 264 -14.84 -48.93 9.92
CA THR A 264 -15.86 -49.10 8.89
C THR A 264 -16.93 -50.05 9.43
N SER A 265 -18.18 -49.60 9.43
CA SER A 265 -19.36 -50.42 9.71
C SER A 265 -20.30 -50.40 8.50
N PRO A 266 -21.16 -51.44 8.36
CA PRO A 266 -21.41 -52.05 7.06
C PRO A 266 -22.77 -51.71 6.43
N THR A 267 -22.78 -51.86 5.10
CA THR A 267 -23.80 -52.49 4.24
C THR A 267 -25.27 -52.52 4.71
N GLN A 268 -26.12 -51.75 4.03
CA GLN A 268 -27.51 -52.12 3.67
C GLN A 268 -27.66 -51.72 2.19
N SER A 269 -27.57 -52.64 1.23
CA SER A 269 -28.58 -53.60 0.76
C SER A 269 -29.90 -52.97 0.31
N THR A 270 -30.03 -52.91 -1.02
CA THR A 270 -31.21 -53.28 -1.83
C THR A 270 -32.47 -52.42 -1.73
N VAL A 271 -32.77 -51.67 -2.80
CA VAL A 271 -33.96 -51.88 -3.66
C VAL A 271 -33.68 -51.24 -5.03
N ASP A 272 -33.67 -52.09 -6.05
CA ASP A 272 -33.82 -51.80 -7.47
C ASP A 272 -35.34 -51.74 -7.76
N PRO A 273 -35.83 -50.89 -8.69
CA PRO A 273 -36.22 -51.52 -9.96
C PRO A 273 -36.08 -50.64 -11.22
N ARG A 274 -35.52 -51.29 -12.25
CA ARG A 274 -36.06 -51.44 -13.63
C ARG A 274 -36.09 -50.21 -14.57
N GLY A 275 -35.01 -50.08 -15.35
CA GLY A 275 -34.97 -50.18 -16.84
C GLY A 275 -35.46 -49.00 -17.71
N PRO A 276 -35.33 -49.05 -19.06
CA PRO A 276 -34.50 -49.94 -19.89
C PRO A 276 -33.66 -49.24 -21.01
N LEU A 277 -32.63 -49.97 -21.45
CA LEU A 277 -32.08 -50.12 -22.82
C LEU A 277 -32.09 -48.95 -23.83
N ARG A 278 -30.87 -48.62 -24.32
CA ARG A 278 -30.52 -48.50 -25.76
C ARG A 278 -29.00 -48.51 -25.92
N SER A 279 -28.44 -49.66 -26.27
CA SER A 279 -27.96 -50.03 -27.62
C SER A 279 -26.59 -49.41 -27.94
N ALA A 280 -25.57 -50.24 -27.79
CA ALA A 280 -24.25 -50.09 -28.38
C ALA A 280 -24.25 -50.55 -29.85
N GLU A 281 -23.16 -50.20 -30.55
CA GLU A 281 -22.60 -50.67 -31.84
C GLU A 281 -22.35 -49.50 -32.82
N PRO A 282 -21.38 -49.59 -33.76
CA PRO A 282 -19.98 -50.02 -33.57
C PRO A 282 -18.99 -49.14 -34.36
N PHE A 283 -17.70 -49.50 -34.24
CA PHE A 283 -16.55 -48.93 -34.94
C PHE A 283 -16.69 -48.88 -36.48
N GLY A 284 -16.43 -47.70 -37.05
CA GLY A 284 -16.29 -47.44 -38.48
C GLY A 284 -14.90 -46.91 -38.86
N ARG A 285 -14.29 -47.56 -39.84
CA ARG A 285 -12.90 -47.45 -40.31
C ARG A 285 -12.77 -46.35 -41.39
N ARG A 286 -11.68 -45.56 -41.32
CA ARG A 286 -10.91 -44.85 -42.39
C ARG A 286 -11.65 -44.09 -43.51
N THR A 287 -11.28 -42.83 -43.71
CA THR A 287 -10.69 -42.30 -44.97
C THR A 287 -10.07 -40.91 -44.76
N PRO A 288 -8.98 -40.56 -45.47
CA PRO A 288 -8.35 -39.25 -45.44
C PRO A 288 -8.93 -38.35 -46.54
N GLY A 289 -9.29 -37.11 -46.23
CA GLY A 289 -9.86 -36.21 -47.21
C GLY A 289 -9.80 -34.73 -46.83
N VAL A 290 -8.95 -34.01 -47.56
CA VAL A 290 -9.17 -32.65 -48.06
C VAL A 290 -9.24 -31.53 -47.01
N TYR A 291 -8.16 -30.73 -46.98
CA TYR A 291 -8.13 -29.41 -46.35
C TYR A 291 -9.19 -28.49 -46.97
N PRO A 292 -10.05 -27.83 -46.16
CA PRO A 292 -10.80 -26.70 -46.66
C PRO A 292 -9.89 -25.47 -46.75
N ASP A 293 -9.92 -24.88 -47.93
CA ASP A 293 -9.33 -23.62 -48.33
C ASP A 293 -9.80 -22.49 -47.38
N PHE A 294 -8.87 -21.87 -46.67
CA PHE A 294 -9.17 -20.71 -45.83
C PHE A 294 -9.19 -19.47 -46.70
N SER A 295 -10.36 -19.20 -47.29
CA SER A 295 -10.66 -17.91 -47.91
C SER A 295 -10.42 -16.77 -46.91
N VAL A 296 -9.50 -15.88 -47.29
CA VAL A 296 -9.13 -14.65 -46.60
C VAL A 296 -10.37 -13.75 -46.48
N VAL A 297 -11.02 -13.77 -45.32
CA VAL A 297 -12.01 -12.75 -44.96
C VAL A 297 -11.26 -11.49 -44.54
N SER A 298 -11.27 -10.48 -45.41
CA SER A 298 -10.80 -9.13 -45.12
C SER A 298 -11.39 -8.63 -43.79
N PRO A 299 -10.57 -8.14 -42.84
CA PRO A 299 -11.08 -7.57 -41.61
C PRO A 299 -11.86 -6.28 -41.94
N ARG A 300 -13.17 -6.34 -41.70
CA ARG A 300 -14.09 -5.20 -41.71
C ARG A 300 -13.51 -4.12 -40.79
N ALA A 301 -13.39 -2.89 -41.32
CA ALA A 301 -12.85 -1.74 -40.60
C ALA A 301 -13.58 -1.55 -39.26
N PRO A 302 -12.87 -1.20 -38.17
CA PRO A 302 -13.51 -0.94 -36.89
C PRO A 302 -14.43 0.26 -37.02
N GLU A 303 -15.74 0.06 -36.78
CA GLU A 303 -16.70 1.14 -36.59
C GLU A 303 -16.14 2.16 -35.60
N ALA A 304 -16.20 3.43 -35.99
CA ALA A 304 -15.75 4.56 -35.19
C ALA A 304 -16.41 4.50 -33.80
N SER A 305 -15.57 4.52 -32.76
CA SER A 305 -16.05 4.49 -31.38
C SER A 305 -16.90 5.73 -31.08
N PRO A 306 -17.97 5.61 -30.27
CA PRO A 306 -18.69 6.78 -29.81
C PRO A 306 -17.73 7.65 -28.99
N SER A 307 -17.60 8.91 -29.40
CA SER A 307 -16.83 9.91 -28.67
C SER A 307 -17.35 10.01 -27.24
N PRO A 308 -16.47 10.26 -26.24
CA PRO A 308 -16.92 10.55 -24.90
C PRO A 308 -17.92 11.72 -24.95
N PRO A 309 -19.00 11.70 -24.15
CA PRO A 309 -19.87 12.87 -24.04
C PRO A 309 -18.99 14.06 -23.65
N LEU A 310 -19.02 15.12 -24.44
CA LEU A 310 -18.36 16.38 -24.08
C LEU A 310 -18.86 16.77 -22.68
N ASN A 311 -17.95 17.19 -21.81
CA ASN A 311 -18.28 17.84 -20.54
C ASN A 311 -19.00 19.15 -20.86
N THR A 312 -20.28 19.09 -21.19
CA THR A 312 -21.14 20.25 -21.24
C THR A 312 -21.34 20.69 -19.80
N PRO A 313 -20.89 21.89 -19.41
CA PRO A 313 -21.15 22.39 -18.07
C PRO A 313 -22.66 22.35 -17.82
N PRO A 314 -23.11 21.95 -16.62
CA PRO A 314 -24.52 21.84 -16.31
C PRO A 314 -25.18 23.20 -16.59
N GLY A 315 -26.13 23.20 -17.53
CA GLY A 315 -26.92 24.38 -17.83
C GLY A 315 -27.65 24.88 -16.59
N PRO A 316 -28.02 26.17 -16.54
CA PRO A 316 -28.76 26.73 -15.41
C PRO A 316 -30.02 25.89 -15.12
N LEU A 317 -30.10 25.39 -13.89
CA LEU A 317 -31.15 24.48 -13.44
C LEU A 317 -32.54 25.09 -13.63
N GLN A 318 -33.45 24.34 -14.27
CA GLN A 318 -34.86 24.71 -14.28
C GLN A 318 -35.40 24.74 -12.84
N PRO A 319 -36.03 25.84 -12.41
CA PRO A 319 -36.66 25.93 -11.10
C PRO A 319 -37.95 25.08 -11.11
N GLY A 320 -37.87 23.85 -10.60
CA GLY A 320 -39.04 22.97 -10.47
C GLY A 320 -38.74 21.48 -10.22
N ALA A 321 -37.52 21.01 -10.51
CA ALA A 321 -37.17 19.59 -10.30
C ALA A 321 -37.19 19.22 -8.81
N THR A 322 -37.95 18.18 -8.47
CA THR A 322 -38.03 17.65 -7.10
C THR A 322 -36.67 17.11 -6.65
N GLU A 323 -36.39 17.11 -5.34
CA GLU A 323 -35.11 16.61 -4.81
C GLU A 323 -34.85 15.15 -5.19
N GLN A 324 -35.92 14.35 -5.34
CA GLN A 324 -35.84 12.97 -5.79
C GLN A 324 -35.34 12.87 -7.24
N GLU A 325 -35.88 13.68 -8.15
CA GLU A 325 -35.47 13.70 -9.56
C GLU A 325 -33.99 14.12 -9.72
N ARG A 326 -33.50 15.01 -8.84
CA ARG A 326 -32.07 15.37 -8.78
C ARG A 326 -31.18 14.21 -8.33
N ARG A 327 -31.66 13.38 -7.40
CA ARG A 327 -30.92 12.19 -6.94
C ARG A 327 -30.89 11.12 -8.02
N GLU A 328 -32.00 10.91 -8.71
CA GLU A 328 -32.12 9.94 -9.81
C GLU A 328 -31.24 10.32 -11.00
N THR A 329 -31.26 11.59 -11.42
CA THR A 329 -30.38 12.09 -12.50
C THR A 329 -28.89 11.99 -12.14
N PHE A 330 -28.52 12.28 -10.88
CA PHE A 330 -27.15 12.10 -10.41
C PHE A 330 -26.73 10.63 -10.42
N ALA A 331 -27.56 9.73 -9.87
CA ALA A 331 -27.29 8.30 -9.83
C ALA A 331 -27.14 7.71 -11.24
N TRP A 332 -27.96 8.15 -12.19
CA TRP A 332 -27.88 7.71 -13.58
C TRP A 332 -26.59 8.19 -14.26
N SER A 333 -26.19 9.44 -14.04
CA SER A 333 -24.92 9.98 -14.53
C SER A 333 -23.70 9.27 -13.93
N GLU A 334 -23.76 8.91 -12.65
CA GLU A 334 -22.69 8.16 -11.99
C GLU A 334 -22.60 6.72 -12.52
N MET A 335 -23.74 6.05 -12.69
CA MET A 335 -23.81 4.72 -13.30
C MET A 335 -23.22 4.71 -14.72
N GLN A 336 -23.52 5.73 -15.53
CA GLN A 336 -22.96 5.86 -16.88
C GLN A 336 -21.44 6.07 -16.87
N ARG A 337 -20.92 6.86 -15.91
CA ARG A 337 -19.46 7.02 -15.72
C ARG A 337 -18.81 5.71 -15.29
N ALA A 338 -19.43 4.96 -14.38
CA ALA A 338 -18.93 3.65 -13.96
C ALA A 338 -18.87 2.66 -15.12
N GLN A 339 -19.92 2.58 -15.94
CA GLN A 339 -19.94 1.73 -17.15
C GLN A 339 -18.86 2.10 -18.16
N TYR A 340 -18.61 3.41 -18.36
CA TYR A 340 -17.53 3.86 -19.25
C TYR A 340 -16.15 3.50 -18.70
N ALA A 341 -15.93 3.68 -17.40
CA ALA A 341 -14.69 3.29 -16.73
C ALA A 341 -14.44 1.77 -16.84
N GLU A 342 -15.47 0.95 -16.64
CA GLU A 342 -15.40 -0.50 -16.79
C GLU A 342 -15.06 -0.90 -18.25
N ALA A 343 -15.72 -0.29 -19.23
CA ALA A 343 -15.46 -0.54 -20.65
C ALA A 343 -14.02 -0.15 -21.03
N HIS A 344 -13.52 0.99 -20.52
CA HIS A 344 -12.15 1.44 -20.71
C HIS A 344 -11.15 0.43 -20.13
N PHE A 345 -11.36 0.03 -18.86
CA PHE A 345 -10.52 -0.97 -18.19
C PHE A 345 -10.50 -2.30 -18.93
N LYS A 346 -11.65 -2.79 -19.40
CA LYS A 346 -11.76 -4.03 -20.19
C LYS A 346 -11.02 -3.94 -21.52
N ARG A 347 -10.99 -2.76 -22.17
CA ARG A 347 -10.23 -2.52 -23.40
C ARG A 347 -8.72 -2.55 -23.12
N GLU A 348 -8.29 -1.87 -22.07
CA GLU A 348 -6.89 -1.83 -21.65
C GLU A 348 -6.38 -3.22 -21.28
N LEU A 349 -7.18 -4.00 -20.55
CA LEU A 349 -6.87 -5.39 -20.22
C LEU A 349 -6.70 -6.27 -21.47
N ARG A 350 -7.56 -6.09 -22.48
CA ARG A 350 -7.43 -6.81 -23.77
C ARG A 350 -6.16 -6.41 -24.51
N LEU A 351 -5.78 -5.13 -24.50
CA LEU A 351 -4.53 -4.66 -25.10
C LEU A 351 -3.32 -5.27 -24.39
N LYS A 352 -3.31 -5.26 -23.06
CA LYS A 352 -2.25 -5.87 -22.25
C LYS A 352 -2.13 -7.38 -22.48
N ASN A 353 -3.26 -8.09 -22.58
CA ASN A 353 -3.26 -9.52 -22.92
C ASN A 353 -2.71 -9.80 -24.33
N ARG A 354 -2.97 -8.92 -25.31
CA ARG A 354 -2.35 -9.00 -26.65
C ARG A 354 -0.84 -8.77 -26.58
N GLU A 355 -0.38 -7.78 -25.82
CA GLU A 355 1.05 -7.53 -25.61
C GLU A 355 1.75 -8.73 -24.95
N LEU A 356 1.16 -9.28 -23.89
CA LEU A 356 1.66 -10.45 -23.19
C LEU A 356 1.72 -11.69 -24.11
N SER A 357 0.73 -11.86 -24.99
CA SER A 357 0.76 -12.94 -25.99
C SER A 357 1.90 -12.77 -27.01
N LYS A 358 2.20 -11.53 -27.42
CA LYS A 358 3.37 -11.26 -28.28
C LYS A 358 4.67 -11.57 -27.56
N PHE A 359 4.76 -11.26 -26.27
CA PHE A 359 5.96 -11.56 -25.47
C PHE A 359 6.18 -13.07 -25.33
N LYS A 360 5.13 -13.83 -25.00
CA LYS A 360 5.18 -15.29 -24.95
C LYS A 360 5.58 -15.92 -26.29
N LYS A 361 5.10 -15.35 -27.40
CA LYS A 361 5.53 -15.80 -28.75
C LYS A 361 7.03 -15.56 -28.96
N LYS A 362 7.53 -14.36 -28.66
CA LYS A 362 8.96 -14.04 -28.75
C LYS A 362 9.82 -14.94 -27.87
N GLU A 363 9.38 -15.21 -26.64
CA GLU A 363 10.05 -16.14 -25.73
C GLU A 363 10.17 -17.54 -26.33
N LYS A 364 9.07 -18.06 -26.90
CA LYS A 364 9.08 -19.35 -27.62
C LYS A 364 10.04 -19.34 -28.82
N ASP A 365 10.08 -18.25 -29.58
CA ASP A 365 10.97 -18.12 -30.74
C ASP A 365 12.45 -18.10 -30.30
N VAL A 366 12.78 -17.40 -29.21
CA VAL A 366 14.14 -17.38 -28.63
C VAL A 366 14.55 -18.76 -28.14
N ILE A 367 13.67 -19.47 -27.43
CA ILE A 367 13.92 -20.85 -26.97
C ILE A 367 14.15 -21.75 -28.19
N SER A 368 13.31 -21.67 -29.23
CA SER A 368 13.46 -22.45 -30.46
C SER A 368 14.78 -22.17 -31.18
N MET A 369 15.19 -20.89 -31.27
CA MET A 369 16.47 -20.51 -31.85
C MET A 369 17.64 -21.07 -31.04
N SER A 370 17.59 -21.01 -29.70
CA SER A 370 18.64 -21.56 -28.84
C SER A 370 18.82 -23.07 -29.04
N PHE A 371 17.74 -23.82 -29.23
CA PHE A 371 17.79 -25.25 -29.51
C PHE A 371 18.42 -25.55 -30.88
N LEU A 372 18.08 -24.77 -31.91
CA LEU A 372 18.70 -24.89 -33.23
C LEU A 372 20.22 -24.61 -33.18
N TYR A 373 20.63 -23.59 -32.43
CA TYR A 373 22.06 -23.29 -32.23
C TYR A 373 22.79 -24.43 -31.52
N GLN A 374 22.24 -24.96 -30.42
CA GLN A 374 22.82 -26.10 -29.70
C GLN A 374 22.94 -27.34 -30.59
N LYS A 375 21.91 -27.63 -31.40
CA LYS A 375 21.94 -28.76 -32.33
C LYS A 375 23.05 -28.60 -33.38
N LYS A 376 23.14 -27.41 -33.99
CA LYS A 376 24.19 -27.12 -35.00
C LYS A 376 25.59 -27.20 -34.39
N GLU A 377 25.76 -26.73 -33.15
CA GLU A 377 27.02 -26.85 -32.42
C GLU A 377 27.42 -28.32 -32.20
N GLN A 378 26.46 -29.18 -31.83
CA GLN A 378 26.70 -30.62 -31.69
C GLN A 378 27.09 -31.29 -33.02
N GLU A 379 26.43 -30.93 -34.12
CA GLU A 379 26.76 -31.44 -35.47
C GLU A 379 28.18 -31.04 -35.90
N LEU A 380 28.59 -29.80 -35.63
CA LEU A 380 29.96 -29.32 -35.93
C LEU A 380 31.03 -30.06 -35.11
N ARG A 381 30.75 -30.36 -33.84
CA ARG A 381 31.67 -31.13 -32.98
C ARG A 381 31.78 -32.59 -33.42
N ALA A 382 30.68 -33.17 -33.91
CA ALA A 382 30.68 -34.55 -34.39
C ALA A 382 31.43 -34.71 -35.72
N GLY A 383 31.40 -33.71 -36.60
CA GLY A 383 32.08 -33.75 -37.91
C GLY A 383 33.59 -33.45 -37.88
N SER A 384 34.16 -33.06 -36.73
CA SER A 384 35.58 -32.78 -36.56
C SER A 384 36.37 -33.94 -35.92
N SER A 385 35.72 -35.09 -35.69
CA SER A 385 36.34 -36.33 -35.21
C SER A 385 36.48 -37.30 -36.37
#